data_AF-A0A8J2W9I8-F1
#
_entry.id   AF-A0A8J2W9I8-F1
#
_cell.length_a   1.000
_cell.length_b   1.000
_cell.length_c   1.000
_cell.angle_alpha   90.00
_cell.angle_beta   90.00
_cell.angle_gamma   90.00
#
_symmetry.space_group_name_H-M   'P 1'
#
loop_
_entity.id
_entity.type
_entity.pdbx_description
1 polymer ?
#
loop_
_entity_poly.entity_id
_entity_poly.type
_entity_poly.pdbx_seq_one_letter_code
_entity_poly.pdbx_strand_id
1 'polypeptide(L)'
;MSIWQLKRNPLVLISQLKKISPERNSPCSALLRFKTSMTNVLRHVKTSSKYHQENKDAFRLLDHTEKTVNSYGFLEICNLDMDVLIKPTCPDKYPDMNKAICKFYSKNEEIPPQLIHEDEKLSVKANKVYKSNESHCSVEIPMKYHVDSSNILGQNSVHVESMESPSIRITTGTGDITSKSIKGDFISLLSQTGNVNCLGLSQGRITIHSGSGDIHGYKFQGPVLKVATNSGNITAESVYSDESQFVSATGNITLKNLHRKCSVKITSSGNLNASGMDGSLDAQLGQGQHQIQISQLQEDSSIRIVNGSLTLKVPEDCPFGIRVTARSIAITPEKMRIGHLVTTDGSCFFEYRTHDDSHSIIEVEGKNSHVVIENEDWFASLGLEWQK
;
A
#
# COMPACT_ATOMS: atom_id res chain seq x y z
N MET A 1 -23.87 -17.75 32.47
CA MET A 1 -22.78 -18.73 32.28
C MET A 1 -22.79 -19.19 30.83
N SER A 2 -21.59 -19.40 30.25
CA SER A 2 -21.26 -20.07 28.96
C SER A 2 -21.78 -19.41 27.67
N ILE A 3 -20.96 -18.67 26.91
CA ILE A 3 -19.91 -19.08 25.94
C ILE A 3 -20.47 -19.83 24.71
N TRP A 4 -20.48 -19.15 23.57
CA TRP A 4 -20.41 -19.76 22.23
C TRP A 4 -19.45 -18.94 21.36
N GLN A 5 -18.22 -19.46 21.17
CA GLN A 5 -17.28 -19.00 20.16
C GLN A 5 -17.56 -19.74 18.85
N LEU A 6 -17.70 -19.02 17.73
CA LEU A 6 -17.54 -19.59 16.39
C LEU A 6 -16.23 -19.09 15.78
N LYS A 7 -15.21 -19.97 15.77
CA LYS A 7 -14.04 -19.84 14.89
C LYS A 7 -14.45 -20.28 13.48
N ARG A 8 -14.31 -19.40 12.48
CA ARG A 8 -14.32 -19.78 11.06
C ARG A 8 -12.92 -19.62 10.48
N ASN A 9 -12.43 -20.71 9.92
CA ASN A 9 -11.05 -20.95 9.46
C ASN A 9 -10.95 -20.64 7.95
N PRO A 10 -9.96 -19.87 7.46
CA PRO A 10 -9.92 -19.38 6.07
C PRO A 10 -9.45 -20.38 5.00
N LEU A 11 -9.18 -21.64 5.36
CA LEU A 11 -8.61 -22.64 4.45
C LEU A 11 -9.61 -23.31 3.48
N VAL A 12 -10.91 -23.08 3.64
CA VAL A 12 -11.96 -23.76 2.84
C VAL A 12 -12.25 -23.05 1.51
N LEU A 13 -11.88 -21.77 1.34
CA LEU A 13 -12.13 -21.07 0.07
C LEU A 13 -11.18 -21.46 -1.07
N ILE A 14 -10.01 -22.04 -0.77
CA ILE A 14 -8.97 -22.31 -1.76
C ILE A 14 -9.26 -23.58 -2.58
N SER A 15 -10.11 -24.49 -2.08
CA SER A 15 -10.38 -25.77 -2.75
C SER A 15 -11.44 -25.71 -3.85
N GLN A 16 -12.22 -24.63 -3.98
CA GLN A 16 -13.33 -24.57 -4.94
C GLN A 16 -13.03 -23.89 -6.28
N LEU A 17 -11.85 -23.28 -6.46
CA LEU A 17 -11.49 -22.60 -7.71
C LEU A 17 -10.58 -23.42 -8.63
N LYS A 18 -10.34 -24.70 -8.32
CA LYS A 18 -9.38 -25.57 -9.05
C LYS A 18 -9.97 -26.36 -10.22
N LYS A 19 -11.14 -26.00 -10.76
CA LYS A 19 -11.73 -26.63 -11.94
C LYS A 19 -12.19 -25.54 -12.91
N ILE A 20 -11.93 -25.75 -14.21
CA ILE A 20 -11.99 -24.81 -15.35
C ILE A 20 -10.62 -24.09 -15.50
N SER A 21 -9.76 -24.29 -16.50
CA SER A 21 -9.75 -24.96 -17.82
C SER A 21 -8.27 -25.07 -18.30
N PRO A 22 -7.94 -25.75 -19.43
CA PRO A 22 -6.62 -26.34 -19.67
C PRO A 22 -5.62 -25.48 -20.49
N GLU A 23 -4.38 -25.98 -20.45
CA GLU A 23 -3.11 -25.56 -21.08
C GLU A 23 -3.15 -25.08 -22.54
N ARG A 24 -2.22 -24.16 -22.87
CA ARG A 24 -1.44 -24.18 -24.13
C ARG A 24 -0.13 -23.37 -23.99
N ASN A 25 0.99 -24.08 -24.18
CA ASN A 25 2.35 -23.58 -24.44
C ASN A 25 2.37 -22.71 -25.72
N SER A 26 3.23 -21.71 -25.94
CA SER A 26 4.70 -21.79 -26.12
C SER A 26 5.32 -20.36 -26.30
N PRO A 27 6.66 -20.20 -26.44
CA PRO A 27 7.45 -19.08 -25.92
C PRO A 27 7.87 -18.02 -26.96
N CYS A 28 8.16 -16.79 -26.51
CA CYS A 28 9.28 -15.92 -26.97
C CYS A 28 9.04 -14.45 -26.61
N SER A 29 9.91 -13.88 -25.75
CA SER A 29 10.50 -12.53 -25.84
C SER A 29 10.99 -12.04 -24.47
N ALA A 30 11.90 -12.82 -23.88
CA ALA A 30 12.78 -12.33 -22.83
C ALA A 30 14.01 -11.70 -23.50
N LEU A 31 14.03 -10.38 -23.68
CA LEU A 31 15.22 -9.53 -23.91
C LEU A 31 14.77 -8.15 -24.42
N LEU A 32 14.19 -7.29 -23.56
CA LEU A 32 14.12 -5.81 -23.76
C LEU A 32 13.27 -5.14 -22.66
N ARG A 33 13.59 -5.34 -21.36
CA ARG A 33 12.91 -4.60 -20.27
C ARG A 33 13.82 -4.16 -19.11
N PHE A 34 15.09 -3.87 -19.40
CA PHE A 34 16.05 -3.43 -18.37
C PHE A 34 16.33 -1.90 -18.32
N LYS A 35 15.54 -1.06 -19.02
CA LYS A 35 15.73 0.41 -19.00
C LYS A 35 14.45 1.26 -18.84
N THR A 36 13.35 0.70 -18.34
CA THR A 36 12.04 1.39 -18.32
C THR A 36 11.42 1.57 -16.92
N SER A 37 12.19 1.44 -15.85
CA SER A 37 11.63 1.44 -14.48
C SER A 37 11.52 2.83 -13.82
N MET A 38 12.45 3.78 -14.06
CA MET A 38 12.35 5.11 -13.44
C MET A 38 11.51 6.13 -14.24
N THR A 39 11.40 5.99 -15.56
CA THR A 39 10.64 6.93 -16.39
C THR A 39 9.12 6.71 -16.37
N ASN A 40 8.66 5.54 -15.91
CA ASN A 40 7.23 5.24 -15.82
C ASN A 40 6.58 5.74 -14.53
N VAL A 41 7.31 5.86 -13.42
CA VAL A 41 6.78 6.41 -12.16
C VAL A 41 6.46 7.91 -12.33
N LEU A 42 7.36 8.67 -12.95
CA LEU A 42 7.12 10.09 -13.27
C LEU A 42 6.06 10.29 -14.36
N ARG A 43 5.83 9.31 -15.25
CA ARG A 43 4.71 9.36 -16.22
C ARG A 43 3.37 9.05 -15.56
N HIS A 44 3.28 8.08 -14.65
CA HIS A 44 2.03 7.75 -13.96
C HIS A 44 1.61 8.78 -12.90
N VAL A 45 2.58 9.42 -12.23
CA VAL A 45 2.31 10.56 -11.33
C VAL A 45 1.86 11.79 -12.15
N LYS A 46 2.44 12.01 -13.34
CA LYS A 46 1.99 13.07 -14.26
C LYS A 46 0.64 12.78 -14.90
N THR A 47 0.25 11.53 -15.14
CA THR A 47 -1.08 11.23 -15.69
C THR A 47 -2.19 11.38 -14.64
N SER A 48 -1.93 11.08 -13.37
CA SER A 48 -2.93 11.34 -12.30
C SER A 48 -3.09 12.84 -12.01
N SER A 49 -2.02 13.64 -12.04
CA SER A 49 -2.13 15.09 -11.86
C SER A 49 -2.66 15.82 -13.11
N LYS A 50 -2.40 15.31 -14.32
CA LYS A 50 -2.95 15.87 -15.57
C LYS A 50 -4.44 15.58 -15.74
N TYR A 51 -4.95 14.46 -15.23
CA TYR A 51 -6.40 14.21 -15.22
C TYR A 51 -7.18 15.30 -14.48
N HIS A 52 -6.59 15.92 -13.45
CA HIS A 52 -7.22 17.00 -12.69
C HIS A 52 -7.00 18.41 -13.24
N GLN A 53 -6.12 18.60 -14.23
CA GLN A 53 -5.72 19.94 -14.68
C GLN A 53 -5.95 20.20 -16.18
N GLU A 54 -6.01 19.17 -17.03
CA GLU A 54 -6.22 19.34 -18.48
C GLU A 54 -7.68 19.18 -18.95
N ASN A 55 -8.66 18.94 -18.05
CA ASN A 55 -10.05 18.64 -18.44
C ASN A 55 -11.14 19.46 -17.73
N LYS A 56 -10.81 20.61 -17.12
CA LYS A 56 -11.79 21.48 -16.44
C LYS A 56 -12.73 22.22 -17.40
N ASP A 57 -12.39 22.30 -18.69
CA ASP A 57 -13.13 23.12 -19.66
C ASP A 57 -14.30 22.39 -20.35
N ALA A 58 -14.55 21.12 -20.05
CA ALA A 58 -15.61 20.33 -20.69
C ALA A 58 -16.83 20.02 -19.80
N PHE A 59 -16.71 20.11 -18.47
CA PHE A 59 -17.80 19.75 -17.55
C PHE A 59 -18.50 21.00 -17.02
N ARG A 60 -19.83 21.03 -17.13
CA ARG A 60 -20.65 22.13 -16.59
C ARG A 60 -21.22 21.71 -15.24
N LEU A 61 -21.24 22.64 -14.28
CA LEU A 61 -21.96 22.47 -13.03
C LEU A 61 -23.46 22.49 -13.36
N LEU A 62 -24.14 21.35 -13.19
CA LEU A 62 -25.58 21.24 -13.46
C LEU A 62 -26.40 21.52 -12.22
N ASP A 63 -25.93 21.07 -11.07
CA ASP A 63 -26.63 21.24 -9.81
C ASP A 63 -25.68 21.54 -8.66
N HIS A 64 -26.15 22.39 -7.75
CA HIS A 64 -25.53 22.61 -6.47
C HIS A 64 -26.62 22.49 -5.40
N THR A 65 -26.45 21.53 -4.51
CA THR A 65 -27.33 21.36 -3.37
C THR A 65 -26.55 21.66 -2.10
N GLU A 66 -27.05 22.60 -1.30
CA GLU A 66 -26.51 22.92 0.02
C GLU A 66 -27.50 22.48 1.09
N LYS A 67 -26.98 21.85 2.16
CA LYS A 67 -27.75 21.49 3.35
C LYS A 67 -27.05 22.01 4.59
N THR A 68 -27.83 22.57 5.50
CA THR A 68 -27.35 22.86 6.86
C THR A 68 -27.33 21.54 7.63
N VAL A 69 -26.17 21.22 8.19
CA VAL A 69 -25.90 19.96 8.89
C VAL A 69 -25.20 20.27 10.22
N ASN A 70 -25.08 19.28 11.09
CA ASN A 70 -24.29 19.43 12.32
C ASN A 70 -22.79 19.45 12.00
N SER A 71 -21.95 19.82 12.97
CA SER A 71 -20.49 19.76 12.80
C SER A 71 -19.91 18.35 12.87
N TYR A 72 -20.72 17.41 13.35
CA TYR A 72 -20.45 15.98 13.42
C TYR A 72 -21.59 15.22 12.76
N GLY A 73 -21.26 14.11 12.09
CA GLY A 73 -22.23 13.28 11.41
C GLY A 73 -21.58 12.20 10.58
N PHE A 74 -22.40 11.53 9.79
CA PHE A 74 -22.01 10.39 8.96
C PHE A 74 -22.39 10.64 7.50
N LEU A 75 -21.40 10.64 6.61
CA LEU A 75 -21.61 10.64 5.17
C LEU A 75 -21.68 9.19 4.68
N GLU A 76 -22.82 8.82 4.10
CA GLU A 76 -23.02 7.54 3.43
C GLU A 76 -23.18 7.77 1.92
N ILE A 77 -22.31 7.15 1.14
CA ILE A 77 -22.44 7.09 -0.31
C ILE A 77 -22.64 5.62 -0.68
N CYS A 78 -23.79 5.32 -1.27
CA CYS A 78 -24.20 3.96 -1.63
C CYS A 78 -24.72 3.92 -3.06
N ASN A 79 -24.31 2.91 -3.82
CA ASN A 79 -24.82 2.60 -5.17
C ASN A 79 -24.72 3.78 -6.15
N LEU A 80 -23.65 4.57 -6.03
CA LEU A 80 -23.34 5.63 -6.97
C LEU A 80 -22.54 5.03 -8.14
N ASP A 81 -22.95 5.34 -9.37
CA ASP A 81 -22.27 4.90 -10.60
C ASP A 81 -21.56 6.07 -11.28
N MET A 82 -20.81 6.87 -10.51
CA MET A 82 -20.02 8.00 -11.02
C MET A 82 -18.80 8.24 -10.13
N ASP A 83 -17.82 8.98 -10.66
CA ASP A 83 -16.64 9.38 -9.88
C ASP A 83 -17.03 10.34 -8.76
N VAL A 84 -16.45 10.14 -7.57
CA VAL A 84 -16.78 10.91 -6.37
C VAL A 84 -15.53 11.58 -5.82
N LEU A 85 -15.60 12.88 -5.60
CA LEU A 85 -14.63 13.68 -4.87
C LEU A 85 -15.20 14.08 -3.51
N ILE A 86 -14.60 13.59 -2.43
CA ILE A 86 -14.94 13.96 -1.05
C ILE A 86 -13.85 14.87 -0.51
N LYS A 87 -14.25 16.06 -0.05
CA LYS A 87 -13.33 17.03 0.56
C LYS A 87 -13.99 17.75 1.72
N PRO A 88 -13.22 18.34 2.64
CA PRO A 88 -13.81 19.17 3.68
C PRO A 88 -14.39 20.45 3.09
N THR A 89 -15.43 21.00 3.73
CA THR A 89 -15.83 22.39 3.52
C THR A 89 -14.71 23.33 3.95
N CYS A 90 -14.56 24.44 3.25
CA CYS A 90 -13.52 25.43 3.53
C CYS A 90 -13.75 26.08 4.91
N PRO A 91 -12.85 25.88 5.89
CA PRO A 91 -13.04 26.42 7.24
C PRO A 91 -13.13 27.94 7.28
N ASP A 92 -12.44 28.64 6.36
CA ASP A 92 -12.48 30.10 6.27
C ASP A 92 -13.85 30.63 5.84
N LYS A 93 -14.59 29.85 5.04
CA LYS A 93 -15.93 30.22 4.56
C LYS A 93 -17.03 29.73 5.49
N TYR A 94 -16.80 28.60 6.16
CA TYR A 94 -17.78 27.95 7.03
C TYR A 94 -17.14 27.59 8.38
N PRO A 95 -16.82 28.59 9.22
CA PRO A 95 -16.12 28.35 10.49
C PRO A 95 -16.91 27.48 11.46
N ASP A 96 -18.25 27.52 11.40
CA ASP A 96 -19.14 26.72 12.23
C ASP A 96 -19.22 25.25 11.77
N MET A 97 -18.66 24.93 10.60
CA MET A 97 -18.63 23.57 10.04
C MET A 97 -20.04 22.95 9.93
N ASN A 98 -21.05 23.77 9.64
CA ASN A 98 -22.47 23.41 9.67
C ASN A 98 -23.09 23.27 8.26
N LYS A 99 -22.25 23.07 7.24
CA LYS A 99 -22.68 22.99 5.84
C LYS A 99 -22.14 21.74 5.18
N ALA A 100 -23.00 21.11 4.40
CA ALA A 100 -22.63 20.09 3.43
C ALA A 100 -23.10 20.54 2.05
N ILE A 101 -22.23 20.41 1.05
CA ILE A 101 -22.45 20.89 -0.31
C ILE A 101 -22.20 19.74 -1.27
N CYS A 102 -23.19 19.41 -2.09
CA CYS A 102 -23.05 18.45 -3.18
C CYS A 102 -23.09 19.22 -4.49
N LYS A 103 -22.03 19.08 -5.29
CA LYS A 103 -21.88 19.70 -6.61
C LYS A 103 -21.85 18.60 -7.65
N PHE A 104 -22.78 18.63 -8.60
CA PHE A 104 -22.84 17.67 -9.68
C PHE A 104 -22.39 18.30 -10.98
N TYR A 105 -21.40 17.68 -11.61
CA TYR A 105 -20.83 18.11 -12.87
C TYR A 105 -21.12 17.07 -13.94
N SER A 106 -21.62 17.51 -15.09
CA SER A 106 -21.81 16.63 -16.25
C SER A 106 -21.59 17.37 -17.57
N LYS A 107 -21.36 16.61 -18.64
CA LYS A 107 -21.34 17.10 -20.02
C LYS A 107 -22.74 17.19 -20.64
N ASN A 108 -23.66 16.32 -20.20
CA ASN A 108 -25.02 16.21 -20.71
C ASN A 108 -26.01 16.61 -19.61
N GLU A 109 -27.22 17.07 -19.95
CA GLU A 109 -28.27 17.36 -18.96
C GLU A 109 -28.79 16.05 -18.32
N GLU A 110 -28.07 15.58 -17.31
CA GLU A 110 -28.43 14.43 -16.49
C GLU A 110 -29.09 14.87 -15.18
N ILE A 111 -29.95 14.01 -14.62
CA ILE A 111 -30.62 14.28 -13.35
C ILE A 111 -29.56 14.20 -12.24
N PRO A 112 -29.38 15.25 -11.42
CA PRO A 112 -28.37 15.25 -10.37
C PRO A 112 -28.71 14.24 -9.26
N PRO A 113 -27.69 13.70 -8.56
CA PRO A 113 -27.90 12.89 -7.37
C PRO A 113 -28.53 13.72 -6.26
N GLN A 114 -29.39 13.09 -5.45
CA GLN A 114 -30.05 13.77 -4.34
C GLN A 114 -29.21 13.67 -3.06
N LEU A 115 -29.02 14.83 -2.43
CA LEU A 115 -28.42 14.93 -1.10
C LEU A 115 -29.52 14.92 -0.04
N ILE A 116 -29.63 13.81 0.69
CA ILE A 116 -30.63 13.59 1.72
C ILE A 116 -29.93 13.74 3.08
N HIS A 117 -30.49 14.56 3.96
CA HIS A 117 -30.02 14.73 5.33
C HIS A 117 -31.15 14.35 6.28
N GLU A 118 -30.96 13.24 6.98
CA GLU A 118 -31.89 12.71 7.99
C GLU A 118 -31.12 12.57 9.30
N ASP A 119 -31.53 13.33 10.32
CA ASP A 119 -30.89 13.41 11.64
C ASP A 119 -29.39 13.76 11.58
N GLU A 120 -28.52 12.77 11.75
CA GLU A 120 -27.05 12.90 11.73
C GLU A 120 -26.41 12.25 10.49
N LYS A 121 -27.25 11.72 9.59
CA LYS A 121 -26.84 10.96 8.42
C LYS A 121 -27.07 11.78 7.15
N LEU A 122 -25.99 11.95 6.39
CA LEU A 122 -25.98 12.56 5.07
C LEU A 122 -25.82 11.45 4.03
N SER A 123 -26.84 11.21 3.22
CA SER A 123 -26.83 10.19 2.17
C SER A 123 -26.86 10.82 0.79
N VAL A 124 -25.96 10.38 -0.10
CA VAL A 124 -26.00 10.72 -1.53
C VAL A 124 -26.62 9.55 -2.28
N LYS A 125 -27.80 9.76 -2.87
CA LYS A 125 -28.51 8.74 -3.65
C LYS A 125 -28.65 9.13 -5.11
N ALA A 126 -28.36 8.16 -5.97
CA ALA A 126 -28.51 8.24 -7.42
C ALA A 126 -29.69 7.37 -7.87
N ASN A 127 -30.60 7.94 -8.67
CA ASN A 127 -31.74 7.21 -9.23
C ASN A 127 -31.48 6.65 -10.65
N LYS A 128 -30.27 6.85 -11.19
CA LYS A 128 -29.86 6.40 -12.53
C LYS A 128 -28.43 5.86 -12.53
N VAL A 129 -28.15 5.05 -13.55
CA VAL A 129 -26.82 4.60 -13.98
C VAL A 129 -26.19 5.77 -14.75
N TYR A 130 -25.05 6.28 -14.29
CA TYR A 130 -24.35 7.39 -14.94
C TYR A 130 -23.18 6.83 -15.76
N LYS A 131 -22.81 7.49 -16.85
CA LYS A 131 -21.65 7.05 -17.63
C LYS A 131 -20.36 7.55 -16.99
N SER A 132 -19.51 6.60 -16.60
CA SER A 132 -18.12 6.84 -16.21
C SER A 132 -17.41 7.63 -17.33
N ASN A 133 -16.84 8.81 -17.02
CA ASN A 133 -16.26 9.86 -17.91
C ASN A 133 -17.14 11.03 -18.37
N GLU A 134 -18.45 10.99 -18.16
CA GLU A 134 -19.35 12.10 -18.53
C GLU A 134 -19.82 12.91 -17.32
N SER A 135 -19.76 12.33 -16.12
CA SER A 135 -20.29 12.93 -14.90
C SER A 135 -19.41 12.63 -13.67
N HIS A 136 -19.25 13.62 -12.79
CA HIS A 136 -18.59 13.44 -11.50
C HIS A 136 -19.29 14.26 -10.41
N CYS A 137 -19.24 13.77 -9.18
CA CYS A 137 -19.83 14.41 -8.01
C CYS A 137 -18.73 14.89 -7.06
N SER A 138 -18.82 16.14 -6.61
CA SER A 138 -18.00 16.66 -5.53
C SER A 138 -18.86 16.91 -4.30
N VAL A 139 -18.55 16.20 -3.22
CA VAL A 139 -19.21 16.32 -1.93
C VAL A 139 -18.25 17.02 -0.97
N GLU A 140 -18.61 18.24 -0.56
CA GLU A 140 -17.93 19.00 0.48
C GLU A 140 -18.67 18.78 1.79
N ILE A 141 -18.01 18.19 2.79
CA ILE A 141 -18.61 17.88 4.09
C ILE A 141 -17.81 18.51 5.23
N PRO A 142 -18.37 18.66 6.44
CA PRO A 142 -17.58 19.10 7.58
C PRO A 142 -16.42 18.13 7.86
N MET A 143 -15.26 18.68 8.16
CA MET A 143 -13.97 17.98 8.26
C MET A 143 -14.00 16.73 9.16
N LYS A 144 -14.79 16.75 10.25
CA LYS A 144 -14.88 15.66 11.24
C LYS A 144 -15.94 14.60 10.92
N TYR A 145 -16.62 14.68 9.77
CA TYR A 145 -17.63 13.70 9.40
C TYR A 145 -17.02 12.33 9.18
N HIS A 146 -17.67 11.29 9.69
CA HIS A 146 -17.37 9.93 9.29
C HIS A 146 -17.71 9.74 7.82
N VAL A 147 -16.82 9.11 7.07
CA VAL A 147 -17.03 8.85 5.64
C VAL A 147 -17.16 7.35 5.43
N ASP A 148 -18.31 6.92 4.94
CA ASP A 148 -18.52 5.56 4.44
C ASP A 148 -19.02 5.63 3.00
N SER A 149 -18.10 5.35 2.08
CA SER A 149 -18.39 5.18 0.66
C SER A 149 -18.39 3.70 0.35
N SER A 150 -19.55 3.07 0.54
CA SER A 150 -19.72 1.64 0.32
C SER A 150 -20.33 1.38 -1.05
N ASN A 151 -19.74 0.45 -1.79
CA ASN A 151 -20.35 -0.10 -3.00
C ASN A 151 -20.55 0.92 -4.14
N ILE A 152 -19.48 1.65 -4.49
CA ILE A 152 -19.46 2.38 -5.76
C ILE A 152 -19.40 1.37 -6.89
N LEU A 153 -20.42 1.43 -7.73
CA LEU A 153 -20.66 0.47 -8.80
C LEU A 153 -19.78 0.81 -10.01
N GLY A 154 -19.61 -0.18 -10.89
CA GLY A 154 -18.87 0.01 -12.14
C GLY A 154 -17.37 0.27 -11.95
N GLN A 155 -16.84 1.09 -12.85
CA GLN A 155 -15.42 1.47 -12.96
C GLN A 155 -15.10 2.82 -12.30
N ASN A 156 -16.00 3.30 -11.45
CA ASN A 156 -15.89 4.66 -10.93
C ASN A 156 -14.92 4.77 -9.75
N SER A 157 -14.19 5.86 -9.75
CA SER A 157 -13.10 6.14 -8.83
C SER A 157 -13.55 7.05 -7.69
N VAL A 158 -12.90 6.88 -6.54
CA VAL A 158 -13.14 7.71 -5.37
C VAL A 158 -11.90 8.51 -5.05
N HIS A 159 -12.05 9.82 -4.99
CA HIS A 159 -11.02 10.72 -4.49
C HIS A 159 -11.43 11.29 -3.14
N VAL A 160 -10.56 11.18 -2.13
CA VAL A 160 -10.75 11.82 -0.83
C VAL A 160 -9.55 12.68 -0.52
N GLU A 161 -9.75 13.96 -0.20
CA GLU A 161 -8.66 14.88 0.06
C GLU A 161 -8.84 15.68 1.36
N SER A 162 -7.73 15.90 2.07
CA SER A 162 -7.60 16.79 3.22
C SER A 162 -8.61 16.59 4.36
N MET A 163 -9.15 15.37 4.49
CA MET A 163 -10.12 15.02 5.52
C MET A 163 -9.44 14.66 6.84
N GLU A 164 -9.98 15.16 7.97
CA GLU A 164 -9.59 14.78 9.33
C GLU A 164 -10.80 14.20 10.06
N SER A 165 -11.04 12.91 9.80
CA SER A 165 -12.26 12.21 10.20
C SER A 165 -11.93 11.04 11.12
N PRO A 166 -12.72 10.74 12.16
CA PRO A 166 -12.43 9.59 13.02
C PRO A 166 -12.47 8.25 12.27
N SER A 167 -13.32 8.13 11.24
CA SER A 167 -13.41 6.91 10.42
C SER A 167 -13.64 7.24 8.95
N ILE A 168 -12.73 6.74 8.10
CA ILE A 168 -12.83 6.82 6.64
C ILE A 168 -12.86 5.38 6.10
N ARG A 169 -13.99 4.98 5.53
CA ARG A 169 -14.18 3.70 4.85
C ARG A 169 -14.55 3.96 3.40
N ILE A 170 -13.76 3.40 2.49
CA ILE A 170 -13.99 3.48 1.05
C ILE A 170 -13.90 2.08 0.49
N THR A 171 -14.94 1.67 -0.22
CA THR A 171 -15.00 0.37 -0.91
C THR A 171 -15.44 0.57 -2.35
N THR A 172 -14.57 0.23 -3.29
CA THR A 172 -14.85 0.25 -4.72
C THR A 172 -14.79 -1.16 -5.31
N GLY A 173 -15.58 -1.42 -6.35
CA GLY A 173 -15.45 -2.64 -7.14
C GLY A 173 -14.20 -2.57 -8.01
N THR A 174 -14.32 -1.93 -9.18
CA THR A 174 -13.23 -1.92 -10.17
C THR A 174 -12.51 -0.60 -10.33
N GLY A 175 -13.07 0.50 -9.80
CA GLY A 175 -12.45 1.82 -9.90
C GLY A 175 -11.39 2.11 -8.85
N ASP A 176 -10.57 3.10 -9.13
CA ASP A 176 -9.39 3.46 -8.34
C ASP A 176 -9.78 4.26 -7.09
N ILE A 177 -8.99 4.12 -6.03
CA ILE A 177 -9.14 4.91 -4.80
C ILE A 177 -7.92 5.83 -4.72
N THR A 178 -8.15 7.13 -4.70
CA THR A 178 -7.10 8.11 -4.48
C THR A 178 -7.36 8.86 -3.17
N SER A 179 -6.49 8.72 -2.19
CA SER A 179 -6.53 9.55 -0.98
C SER A 179 -5.41 10.59 -1.01
N LYS A 180 -5.66 11.78 -0.47
CA LYS A 180 -4.67 12.85 -0.36
C LYS A 180 -4.68 13.49 1.02
N SER A 181 -3.57 13.40 1.76
CA SER A 181 -3.41 14.05 3.07
C SER A 181 -4.56 13.78 4.04
N ILE A 182 -4.88 12.51 4.29
CA ILE A 182 -5.99 12.10 5.16
C ILE A 182 -5.53 11.74 6.57
N LYS A 183 -6.35 12.09 7.57
CA LYS A 183 -6.09 11.78 8.98
C LYS A 183 -7.34 11.19 9.61
N GLY A 184 -7.15 10.18 10.46
CA GLY A 184 -8.24 9.57 11.20
C GLY A 184 -7.81 8.48 12.16
N ASP A 185 -8.72 8.01 13.01
CA ASP A 185 -8.42 6.88 13.89
C ASP A 185 -8.42 5.58 13.10
N PHE A 186 -9.37 5.42 12.18
CA PHE A 186 -9.54 4.25 11.33
C PHE A 186 -9.68 4.64 9.86
N ILE A 187 -8.80 4.13 9.01
CA ILE A 187 -8.81 4.36 7.57
C ILE A 187 -8.83 2.99 6.88
N SER A 188 -9.86 2.73 6.08
CA SER A 188 -10.05 1.49 5.34
C SER A 188 -10.30 1.80 3.87
N LEU A 189 -9.34 1.43 3.02
CA LEU A 189 -9.40 1.63 1.56
C LEU A 189 -9.40 0.26 0.89
N LEU A 190 -10.54 -0.15 0.34
CA LEU A 190 -10.73 -1.50 -0.21
C LEU A 190 -11.16 -1.41 -1.67
N SER A 191 -10.41 -2.02 -2.57
CA SER A 191 -10.78 -2.19 -3.97
C SER A 191 -10.72 -3.66 -4.39
N GLN A 192 -11.59 -4.10 -5.30
CA GLN A 192 -11.50 -5.45 -5.83
C GLN A 192 -10.45 -5.55 -6.94
N THR A 193 -10.40 -4.58 -7.86
CA THR A 193 -9.42 -4.61 -8.96
C THR A 193 -8.72 -3.27 -9.22
N GLY A 194 -9.22 -2.17 -8.65
CA GLY A 194 -8.69 -0.83 -8.86
C GLY A 194 -7.41 -0.58 -8.06
N ASN A 195 -6.65 0.41 -8.49
CA ASN A 195 -5.45 0.87 -7.81
C ASN A 195 -5.80 1.69 -6.57
N VAL A 196 -4.94 1.66 -5.56
CA VAL A 196 -5.07 2.52 -4.38
C VAL A 196 -3.87 3.44 -4.26
N ASN A 197 -4.08 4.74 -4.47
CA ASN A 197 -3.07 5.78 -4.48
C ASN A 197 -3.23 6.68 -3.26
N CYS A 198 -2.37 6.54 -2.26
CA CYS A 198 -2.29 7.40 -1.09
C CYS A 198 -1.23 8.48 -1.30
N LEU A 199 -1.67 9.65 -1.73
CA LEU A 199 -0.86 10.83 -2.00
C LEU A 199 -0.66 11.63 -0.70
N GLY A 200 0.58 12.01 -0.38
CA GLY A 200 0.88 12.76 0.85
C GLY A 200 0.80 11.92 2.12
N LEU A 201 0.42 12.54 3.24
CA LEU A 201 0.41 11.92 4.56
C LEU A 201 -0.91 11.20 4.82
N SER A 202 -0.86 9.91 5.14
CA SER A 202 -1.99 9.16 5.70
C SER A 202 -1.69 8.81 7.16
N GLN A 203 -2.49 9.32 8.09
CA GLN A 203 -2.26 9.17 9.53
C GLN A 203 -3.42 8.43 10.22
N GLY A 204 -3.14 7.31 10.92
CA GLY A 204 -4.16 6.53 11.64
C GLY A 204 -3.88 5.03 11.76
N ARG A 205 -4.90 4.24 12.12
CA ARG A 205 -4.91 2.79 11.86
C ARG A 205 -5.39 2.54 10.45
N ILE A 206 -4.46 2.16 9.57
CA ILE A 206 -4.68 2.15 8.12
C ILE A 206 -4.74 0.70 7.63
N THR A 207 -5.80 0.37 6.90
CA THR A 207 -5.97 -0.90 6.18
C THR A 207 -6.23 -0.61 4.72
N ILE A 208 -5.36 -1.11 3.85
CA ILE A 208 -5.47 -0.96 2.40
C ILE A 208 -5.49 -2.35 1.78
N HIS A 209 -6.48 -2.61 0.94
CA HIS A 209 -6.57 -3.83 0.17
C HIS A 209 -6.94 -3.53 -1.27
N SER A 210 -6.22 -4.14 -2.21
CA SER A 210 -6.66 -4.24 -3.60
C SER A 210 -6.58 -5.70 -4.03
N GLY A 211 -7.60 -6.26 -4.67
CA GLY A 211 -7.51 -7.64 -5.15
C GLY A 211 -6.41 -7.78 -6.21
N SER A 212 -6.48 -7.01 -7.31
CA SER A 212 -5.49 -7.11 -8.41
C SER A 212 -4.77 -5.81 -8.76
N GLY A 213 -5.18 -4.68 -8.19
CA GLY A 213 -4.60 -3.37 -8.50
C GLY A 213 -3.33 -3.08 -7.71
N ASP A 214 -2.56 -2.11 -8.21
CA ASP A 214 -1.36 -1.60 -7.57
C ASP A 214 -1.71 -0.70 -6.38
N ILE A 215 -0.87 -0.73 -5.35
CA ILE A 215 -1.02 0.12 -4.17
C ILE A 215 0.22 1.00 -4.06
N HIS A 216 0.02 2.31 -4.10
CA HIS A 216 1.07 3.30 -3.93
C HIS A 216 0.79 4.16 -2.70
N GLY A 217 1.76 4.25 -1.79
CA GLY A 217 1.70 5.08 -0.60
C GLY A 217 2.92 5.98 -0.47
N TYR A 218 2.67 7.27 -0.31
CA TYR A 218 3.75 8.24 -0.12
C TYR A 218 4.27 8.19 1.32
N LYS A 219 3.45 8.59 2.30
CA LYS A 219 3.86 8.62 3.71
C LYS A 219 2.76 8.08 4.62
N PHE A 220 3.08 7.06 5.40
CA PHE A 220 2.20 6.48 6.41
C PHE A 220 2.71 6.80 7.82
N GLN A 221 1.78 7.13 8.72
CA GLN A 221 2.07 7.37 10.12
C GLN A 221 0.96 6.82 11.01
N GLY A 222 1.29 6.10 12.07
CA GLY A 222 0.28 5.64 13.02
C GLY A 222 0.66 4.38 13.77
N PRO A 223 -0.24 3.81 14.56
CA PRO A 223 0.07 2.61 15.32
C PRO A 223 0.08 1.34 14.44
N VAL A 224 -0.79 1.26 13.43
CA VAL A 224 -0.95 0.04 12.63
C VAL A 224 -1.15 0.39 11.16
N LEU A 225 -0.36 -0.23 10.30
CA LEU A 225 -0.51 -0.20 8.84
C LEU A 225 -0.63 -1.63 8.30
N LYS A 226 -1.68 -1.90 7.53
CA LYS A 226 -1.87 -3.17 6.83
C LYS A 226 -2.14 -2.90 5.37
N VAL A 227 -1.32 -3.45 4.49
CA VAL A 227 -1.43 -3.29 3.04
C VAL A 227 -1.37 -4.67 2.40
N ALA A 228 -2.38 -5.00 1.60
CA ALA A 228 -2.46 -6.32 0.97
C ALA A 228 -2.95 -6.25 -0.47
N THR A 229 -2.33 -7.01 -1.36
CA THR A 229 -2.83 -7.27 -2.71
C THR A 229 -2.63 -8.72 -3.12
N ASN A 230 -3.40 -9.23 -4.08
CA ASN A 230 -3.15 -10.57 -4.61
C ASN A 230 -2.07 -10.51 -5.70
N SER A 231 -2.25 -9.66 -6.71
CA SER A 231 -1.35 -9.63 -7.88
C SER A 231 -0.70 -8.28 -8.18
N GLY A 232 -1.17 -7.20 -7.55
CA GLY A 232 -0.60 -5.87 -7.76
C GLY A 232 0.73 -5.66 -7.06
N ASN A 233 1.44 -4.61 -7.45
CA ASN A 233 2.64 -4.16 -6.77
C ASN A 233 2.29 -3.27 -5.58
N ILE A 234 3.11 -3.31 -4.54
CA ILE A 234 3.02 -2.42 -3.40
C ILE A 234 4.24 -1.50 -3.41
N THR A 235 4.02 -0.19 -3.35
CA THR A 235 5.07 0.80 -3.13
C THR A 235 4.75 1.65 -1.91
N ALA A 236 5.67 1.76 -0.96
CA ALA A 236 5.57 2.68 0.17
C ALA A 236 6.88 3.46 0.34
N GLU A 237 6.84 4.79 0.28
CA GLU A 237 8.07 5.61 0.33
C GLU A 237 8.54 5.97 1.74
N SER A 238 7.64 6.05 2.72
CA SER A 238 8.00 6.29 4.11
C SER A 238 6.96 5.73 5.06
N VAL A 239 7.40 4.87 5.98
CA VAL A 239 6.53 4.12 6.88
C VAL A 239 6.95 4.35 8.33
N TYR A 240 6.26 5.28 9.00
CA TYR A 240 6.43 5.59 10.41
C TYR A 240 5.29 4.96 11.22
N SER A 241 5.24 3.62 11.22
CA SER A 241 4.21 2.85 11.93
C SER A 241 4.80 2.05 13.07
N ASP A 242 4.05 1.81 14.16
CA ASP A 242 4.51 0.92 15.25
C ASP A 242 4.58 -0.52 14.76
N GLU A 243 3.51 -0.93 14.08
CA GLU A 243 3.41 -2.20 13.38
C GLU A 243 2.99 -1.96 11.93
N SER A 244 3.72 -2.53 10.98
CA SER A 244 3.40 -2.48 9.56
C SER A 244 3.39 -3.88 8.96
N GLN A 245 2.41 -4.15 8.09
CA GLN A 245 2.26 -5.43 7.42
C GLN A 245 2.01 -5.23 5.92
N PHE A 246 2.81 -5.88 5.09
CA PHE A 246 2.72 -5.83 3.63
C PHE A 246 2.58 -7.24 3.08
N VAL A 247 1.52 -7.52 2.31
CA VAL A 247 1.24 -8.85 1.77
C VAL A 247 0.96 -8.77 0.27
N SER A 248 1.67 -9.58 -0.51
CA SER A 248 1.36 -9.81 -1.93
C SER A 248 1.42 -11.31 -2.25
N ALA A 249 0.65 -11.78 -3.24
CA ALA A 249 0.80 -13.17 -3.72
C ALA A 249 1.79 -13.26 -4.88
N THR A 250 1.64 -12.41 -5.91
CA THR A 250 2.48 -12.45 -7.12
C THR A 250 3.16 -11.12 -7.49
N GLY A 251 2.90 -10.03 -6.74
CA GLY A 251 3.39 -8.71 -7.07
C GLY A 251 4.70 -8.33 -6.37
N ASN A 252 5.38 -7.31 -6.90
CA ASN A 252 6.59 -6.78 -6.28
C ASN A 252 6.26 -5.85 -5.12
N ILE A 253 7.10 -5.85 -4.10
CA ILE A 253 6.95 -4.97 -2.93
C ILE A 253 8.19 -4.08 -2.86
N THR A 254 8.01 -2.77 -2.94
CA THR A 254 9.06 -1.76 -2.78
C THR A 254 8.76 -0.90 -1.56
N LEU A 255 9.62 -0.94 -0.56
CA LEU A 255 9.45 -0.25 0.71
C LEU A 255 10.67 0.61 0.99
N LYS A 256 10.46 1.86 1.38
CA LYS A 256 11.52 2.78 1.79
C LYS A 256 11.23 3.36 3.17
N ASN A 257 12.28 3.62 3.93
CA ASN A 257 12.24 4.24 5.26
C ASN A 257 11.23 3.52 6.18
N LEU A 258 11.56 2.28 6.52
CA LEU A 258 10.74 1.42 7.37
C LEU A 258 11.17 1.59 8.83
N HIS A 259 10.24 2.01 9.69
CA HIS A 259 10.51 2.15 11.12
C HIS A 259 9.79 1.09 11.96
N ARG A 260 10.39 0.74 13.11
CA ARG A 260 9.82 -0.15 14.14
C ARG A 260 9.52 -1.55 13.58
N LYS A 261 8.35 -2.14 13.86
CA LYS A 261 8.04 -3.53 13.51
C LYS A 261 7.44 -3.61 12.11
N CYS A 262 8.12 -4.32 11.22
CA CYS A 262 7.66 -4.55 9.85
C CYS A 262 7.53 -6.05 9.57
N SER A 263 6.40 -6.44 8.96
CA SER A 263 6.17 -7.79 8.46
C SER A 263 5.89 -7.74 6.96
N VAL A 264 6.61 -8.55 6.19
CA VAL A 264 6.45 -8.62 4.74
C VAL A 264 6.20 -10.06 4.33
N LYS A 265 5.18 -10.29 3.49
CA LYS A 265 4.87 -11.62 2.98
C LYS A 265 4.62 -11.60 1.47
N ILE A 266 5.43 -12.33 0.73
CA ILE A 266 5.22 -12.63 -0.69
C ILE A 266 4.97 -14.13 -0.80
N THR A 267 3.74 -14.55 -1.11
CA THR A 267 3.38 -15.98 -0.98
C THR A 267 3.80 -16.86 -2.16
N SER A 268 3.78 -16.34 -3.39
CA SER A 268 4.10 -17.12 -4.59
C SER A 268 5.39 -16.61 -5.24
N SER A 269 5.33 -15.51 -5.96
CA SER A 269 6.45 -14.95 -6.71
C SER A 269 6.47 -13.43 -6.62
N GLY A 270 7.64 -12.82 -6.61
CA GLY A 270 7.75 -11.37 -6.60
C GLY A 270 9.03 -10.93 -5.93
N ASN A 271 9.48 -9.73 -6.30
CA ASN A 271 10.69 -9.16 -5.74
C ASN A 271 10.34 -8.30 -4.54
N LEU A 272 11.19 -8.35 -3.51
CA LEU A 272 11.16 -7.40 -2.40
C LEU A 272 12.34 -6.46 -2.56
N ASN A 273 12.09 -5.16 -2.58
CA ASN A 273 13.12 -4.15 -2.44
C ASN A 273 12.80 -3.29 -1.21
N ALA A 274 13.53 -3.51 -0.12
CA ALA A 274 13.35 -2.77 1.12
C ALA A 274 14.62 -1.96 1.43
N SER A 275 14.49 -0.65 1.64
CA SER A 275 15.61 0.24 1.95
C SER A 275 15.34 1.12 3.16
N GLY A 276 16.40 1.49 3.89
CA GLY A 276 16.31 2.35 5.06
C GLY A 276 15.51 1.70 6.20
N MET A 277 15.79 0.43 6.49
CA MET A 277 15.14 -0.27 7.60
C MET A 277 15.79 0.10 8.93
N ASP A 278 14.98 0.62 9.84
CA ASP A 278 15.33 1.00 11.21
C ASP A 278 14.30 0.43 12.20
N GLY A 279 14.58 -0.76 12.76
CA GLY A 279 13.62 -1.47 13.61
C GLY A 279 13.79 -2.98 13.55
N SER A 280 12.71 -3.72 13.27
CA SER A 280 12.72 -5.16 13.07
C SER A 280 11.89 -5.60 11.87
N LEU A 281 12.26 -6.74 11.29
CA LEU A 281 11.67 -7.29 10.07
C LEU A 281 11.38 -8.79 10.21
N ASP A 282 10.12 -9.18 10.03
CA ASP A 282 9.73 -10.56 9.75
C ASP A 282 9.30 -10.69 8.28
N ALA A 283 10.16 -11.28 7.45
CA ALA A 283 9.93 -11.43 6.02
C ALA A 283 9.73 -12.90 5.65
N GLN A 284 8.62 -13.20 4.97
CA GLN A 284 8.32 -14.50 4.35
C GLN A 284 8.26 -14.34 2.85
N LEU A 285 9.30 -14.79 2.16
CA LEU A 285 9.54 -14.49 0.76
C LEU A 285 9.44 -15.76 -0.08
N GLY A 286 8.55 -15.72 -1.08
CA GLY A 286 8.38 -16.76 -2.09
C GLY A 286 9.52 -16.75 -3.10
N GLN A 287 9.19 -16.99 -4.37
CA GLN A 287 10.15 -17.00 -5.47
C GLN A 287 10.49 -15.57 -5.94
N GLY A 288 11.75 -15.17 -5.88
CA GLY A 288 12.14 -13.86 -6.43
C GLY A 288 13.60 -13.49 -6.22
N GLN A 289 13.91 -12.26 -6.64
CA GLN A 289 15.15 -11.57 -6.30
C GLN A 289 14.82 -10.50 -5.26
N HIS A 290 15.33 -10.70 -4.05
CA HIS A 290 15.07 -9.84 -2.91
C HIS A 290 16.30 -9.01 -2.60
N GLN A 291 16.11 -7.73 -2.34
CA GLN A 291 17.12 -6.82 -1.83
C GLN A 291 16.58 -6.17 -0.56
N ILE A 292 17.33 -6.30 0.53
CA ILE A 292 16.96 -5.73 1.81
C ILE A 292 18.19 -4.98 2.33
N GLN A 293 18.00 -3.70 2.63
CA GLN A 293 19.02 -2.86 3.23
C GLN A 293 18.60 -2.49 4.66
N ILE A 294 19.49 -2.82 5.58
CA ILE A 294 19.31 -2.61 7.01
C ILE A 294 20.22 -1.47 7.43
N SER A 295 19.65 -0.42 7.99
CA SER A 295 20.41 0.69 8.55
C SER A 295 20.63 0.49 10.04
N GLN A 296 19.57 0.14 10.78
CA GLN A 296 19.62 -0.13 12.21
C GLN A 296 18.66 -1.27 12.60
N LEU A 297 19.08 -2.08 13.56
CA LEU A 297 18.31 -3.21 14.07
C LEU A 297 18.01 -2.98 15.57
N GLN A 298 16.73 -2.83 15.91
CA GLN A 298 16.29 -2.56 17.29
C GLN A 298 15.84 -3.82 18.03
N GLU A 299 15.30 -4.81 17.30
CA GLU A 299 14.91 -6.12 17.82
C GLU A 299 15.34 -7.21 16.82
N ASP A 300 15.33 -8.48 17.26
CA ASP A 300 15.62 -9.61 16.39
C ASP A 300 14.72 -9.64 15.15
N SER A 301 15.31 -10.04 14.03
CA SER A 301 14.63 -10.08 12.72
C SER A 301 14.78 -11.45 12.08
N SER A 302 13.75 -11.88 11.35
CA SER A 302 13.75 -13.17 10.67
C SER A 302 13.36 -13.02 9.21
N ILE A 303 14.17 -13.58 8.31
CA ILE A 303 13.92 -13.60 6.86
C ILE A 303 13.89 -15.06 6.43
N ARG A 304 12.72 -15.53 5.98
CA ARG A 304 12.55 -16.87 5.41
C ARG A 304 12.33 -16.78 3.91
N ILE A 305 13.17 -17.46 3.14
CA ILE A 305 13.12 -17.50 1.67
C ILE A 305 12.83 -18.93 1.24
N VAL A 306 11.76 -19.11 0.46
CA VAL A 306 11.40 -20.42 -0.08
C VAL A 306 12.32 -20.78 -1.24
N ASN A 307 12.48 -19.87 -2.21
CA ASN A 307 13.28 -20.09 -3.41
C ASN A 307 13.74 -18.74 -4.00
N GLY A 308 14.95 -18.65 -4.56
CA GLY A 308 15.44 -17.43 -5.20
C GLY A 308 16.71 -16.86 -4.57
N SER A 309 16.87 -15.54 -4.58
CA SER A 309 18.09 -14.90 -4.08
C SER A 309 17.78 -13.73 -3.15
N LEU A 310 18.64 -13.53 -2.15
CA LEU A 310 18.62 -12.36 -1.28
C LEU A 310 19.97 -11.65 -1.34
N THR A 311 19.93 -10.35 -1.62
CA THR A 311 21.03 -9.43 -1.36
C THR A 311 20.72 -8.66 -0.08
N LEU A 312 21.49 -8.93 0.97
CA LEU A 312 21.41 -8.26 2.25
C LEU A 312 22.49 -7.17 2.30
N LYS A 313 22.06 -5.91 2.28
CA LYS A 313 22.92 -4.74 2.43
C LYS A 313 22.97 -4.33 3.90
N VAL A 314 24.17 -4.22 4.45
CA VAL A 314 24.43 -3.95 5.87
C VAL A 314 25.41 -2.80 6.04
N PRO A 315 25.35 -2.02 7.12
CA PRO A 315 26.25 -0.89 7.30
C PRO A 315 27.68 -1.38 7.57
N GLU A 316 28.69 -0.59 7.19
CA GLU A 316 30.11 -0.99 7.31
C GLU A 316 30.54 -1.33 8.74
N ASP A 317 29.92 -0.71 9.74
CA ASP A 317 30.18 -0.98 11.16
C ASP A 317 29.32 -2.10 11.74
N CYS A 318 28.30 -2.56 11.02
CA CYS A 318 27.36 -3.62 11.37
C CYS A 318 27.22 -3.87 12.88
N PRO A 319 26.38 -3.08 13.59
CA PRO A 319 26.26 -3.14 15.04
C PRO A 319 25.39 -4.33 15.52
N PHE A 320 25.07 -5.30 14.67
CA PHE A 320 24.16 -6.40 14.97
C PHE A 320 24.69 -7.75 14.47
N GLY A 321 24.22 -8.84 15.08
CA GLY A 321 24.59 -10.19 14.68
C GLY A 321 23.87 -10.62 13.40
N ILE A 322 24.50 -11.49 12.61
CA ILE A 322 23.92 -12.03 11.39
C ILE A 322 24.08 -13.56 11.41
N ARG A 323 22.97 -14.27 11.24
CA ARG A 323 22.95 -15.72 11.06
C ARG A 323 22.28 -16.04 9.73
N VAL A 324 22.97 -16.76 8.86
CA VAL A 324 22.42 -17.16 7.55
C VAL A 324 22.57 -18.65 7.36
N THR A 325 21.46 -19.31 7.02
CA THR A 325 21.43 -20.68 6.54
C THR A 325 20.86 -20.69 5.13
N ALA A 326 21.66 -21.00 4.12
CA ALA A 326 21.24 -20.96 2.73
C ALA A 326 21.94 -22.03 1.89
N ARG A 327 21.51 -22.26 0.64
CA ARG A 327 22.20 -23.21 -0.27
C ARG A 327 23.61 -22.74 -0.63
N SER A 328 23.79 -21.44 -0.75
CA SER A 328 25.06 -20.80 -1.07
C SER A 328 25.06 -19.39 -0.50
N ILE A 329 26.20 -19.01 0.08
CA ILE A 329 26.41 -17.72 0.73
C ILE A 329 27.65 -17.07 0.12
N ALA A 330 27.53 -15.81 -0.29
CA ALA A 330 28.66 -14.97 -0.70
C ALA A 330 28.76 -13.77 0.24
N ILE A 331 29.97 -13.51 0.75
CA ILE A 331 30.24 -12.43 1.72
C ILE A 331 31.28 -11.51 1.11
N THR A 332 30.86 -10.27 0.85
CA THR A 332 31.74 -9.22 0.32
C THR A 332 32.41 -8.39 1.44
N PRO A 333 31.74 -8.06 2.57
CA PRO A 333 32.34 -7.23 3.62
C PRO A 333 33.57 -7.86 4.26
N GLU A 334 34.70 -7.15 4.25
CA GLU A 334 35.96 -7.67 4.80
C GLU A 334 35.88 -7.98 6.30
N LYS A 335 35.22 -7.11 7.09
CA LYS A 335 35.03 -7.32 8.54
C LYS A 335 34.28 -8.61 8.87
N MET A 336 33.38 -9.05 7.98
CA MET A 336 32.57 -10.25 8.18
C MET A 336 33.28 -11.53 7.78
N ARG A 337 34.49 -11.46 7.20
CA ARG A 337 35.32 -12.65 6.92
C ARG A 337 35.84 -13.33 8.19
N ILE A 338 35.74 -12.65 9.34
CA ILE A 338 36.03 -13.21 10.67
C ILE A 338 34.89 -14.16 11.13
N GLY A 339 33.71 -14.05 10.52
CA GLY A 339 32.57 -14.91 10.86
C GLY A 339 32.81 -16.39 10.55
N HIS A 340 32.06 -17.26 11.23
CA HIS A 340 32.18 -18.70 11.09
C HIS A 340 31.30 -19.17 9.92
N LEU A 341 31.94 -19.57 8.81
CA LEU A 341 31.29 -20.14 7.63
C LEU A 341 31.53 -21.65 7.58
N VAL A 342 30.46 -22.44 7.66
CA VAL A 342 30.48 -23.89 7.48
C VAL A 342 29.71 -24.23 6.23
N THR A 343 30.35 -24.94 5.31
CA THR A 343 29.69 -25.49 4.12
C THR A 343 29.59 -26.99 4.28
N THR A 344 28.36 -27.48 4.34
CA THR A 344 28.03 -28.92 4.33
C THR A 344 27.39 -29.24 2.97
N ASP A 345 27.44 -30.50 2.53
CA ASP A 345 26.87 -30.92 1.25
C ASP A 345 25.40 -30.46 1.10
N GLY A 346 25.20 -29.43 0.25
CA GLY A 346 23.88 -28.86 -0.04
C GLY A 346 23.37 -27.75 0.88
N SER A 347 24.13 -27.33 1.91
CA SER A 347 23.77 -26.19 2.77
C SER A 347 25.00 -25.46 3.35
N CYS A 348 24.94 -24.13 3.34
CA CYS A 348 25.92 -23.23 3.94
C CYS A 348 25.31 -22.58 5.18
N PHE A 349 26.08 -22.53 6.25
CA PHE A 349 25.76 -21.83 7.48
C PHE A 349 26.82 -20.76 7.71
N PHE A 350 26.38 -19.53 7.97
CA PHE A 350 27.24 -18.41 8.31
C PHE A 350 26.75 -17.76 9.60
N GLU A 351 27.66 -17.49 10.52
CA GLU A 351 27.39 -16.73 11.73
C GLU A 351 28.43 -15.63 11.93
N TYR A 352 27.95 -14.40 12.07
CA TYR A 352 28.70 -13.23 12.51
C TYR A 352 28.09 -12.74 13.81
N ARG A 353 28.92 -12.59 14.83
CA ARG A 353 28.53 -12.00 16.12
C ARG A 353 29.35 -10.75 16.36
N THR A 354 28.70 -9.74 16.94
CA THR A 354 29.37 -8.58 17.48
C THR A 354 29.99 -8.94 18.83
N HIS A 355 30.93 -8.12 19.33
CA HIS A 355 31.66 -8.39 20.57
C HIS A 355 30.80 -8.34 21.85
N ASP A 356 29.58 -7.83 21.76
CA ASP A 356 28.62 -7.74 22.87
C ASP A 356 27.43 -8.66 22.58
N ASP A 357 27.20 -9.64 23.46
CA ASP A 357 26.15 -10.65 23.35
C ASP A 357 24.71 -10.06 23.43
N SER A 358 24.56 -8.77 23.70
CA SER A 358 23.27 -8.09 23.83
C SER A 358 22.73 -7.46 22.54
N HIS A 359 23.43 -7.59 21.42
CA HIS A 359 22.97 -7.00 20.16
C HIS A 359 21.96 -7.89 19.46
N SER A 360 20.93 -7.26 18.91
CA SER A 360 19.89 -7.91 18.10
C SER A 360 20.52 -8.71 16.96
N ILE A 361 19.87 -9.80 16.56
CA ILE A 361 20.34 -10.70 15.51
C ILE A 361 19.35 -10.71 14.35
N ILE A 362 19.87 -10.74 13.13
CA ILE A 362 19.08 -11.10 11.95
C ILE A 362 19.34 -12.54 11.54
N GLU A 363 18.28 -13.34 11.53
CA GLU A 363 18.29 -14.73 11.10
C GLU A 363 17.70 -14.85 9.69
N VAL A 364 18.48 -15.40 8.77
CA VAL A 364 18.07 -15.66 7.39
C VAL A 364 18.06 -17.17 7.16
N GLU A 365 16.89 -17.73 6.84
CA GLU A 365 16.71 -19.14 6.50
C GLU A 365 16.24 -19.27 5.04
N GLY A 366 17.01 -20.01 4.23
CA GLY A 366 16.83 -20.08 2.79
C GLY A 366 17.15 -21.45 2.20
N LYS A 367 16.21 -22.39 2.30
CA LYS A 367 16.44 -23.82 1.95
C LYS A 367 16.98 -24.02 0.52
N ASN A 368 16.51 -23.22 -0.43
CA ASN A 368 16.92 -23.25 -1.83
C ASN A 368 17.26 -21.84 -2.34
N SER A 369 18.00 -21.06 -1.55
CA SER A 369 18.34 -19.70 -1.95
C SER A 369 19.84 -19.42 -1.99
N HIS A 370 20.19 -18.42 -2.79
CA HIS A 370 21.51 -17.81 -2.82
C HIS A 370 21.46 -16.50 -2.02
N VAL A 371 22.29 -16.38 -0.98
CA VAL A 371 22.34 -15.17 -0.15
C VAL A 371 23.67 -14.47 -0.38
N VAL A 372 23.61 -13.18 -0.70
CA VAL A 372 24.76 -12.31 -0.85
C VAL A 372 24.69 -11.26 0.26
N ILE A 373 25.75 -11.15 1.05
CA ILE A 373 25.90 -10.09 2.04
C ILE A 373 26.90 -9.08 1.46
N GLU A 374 26.51 -7.81 1.40
CA GLU A 374 27.33 -6.72 0.89
C GLU A 374 27.21 -5.48 1.78
N ASN A 375 28.23 -4.62 1.75
CA ASN A 375 28.16 -3.35 2.46
C ASN A 375 27.15 -2.43 1.78
N GLU A 376 26.45 -1.66 2.60
CA GLU A 376 25.72 -0.49 2.15
C GLU A 376 26.73 0.55 1.65
N ASP A 377 26.59 0.96 0.39
CA ASP A 377 27.24 2.17 -0.10
C ASP A 377 26.36 3.37 0.31
N TRP A 378 26.83 4.13 1.29
CA TRP A 378 26.12 5.30 1.84
C TRP A 378 25.82 6.35 0.76
N PHE A 379 26.63 6.42 -0.29
CA PHE A 379 26.42 7.36 -1.39
C PHE A 379 25.28 6.90 -2.30
N ALA A 380 25.23 5.59 -2.56
CA ALA A 380 24.14 4.97 -3.30
C ALA A 380 22.81 4.97 -2.52
N SER A 381 22.84 4.90 -1.19
CA SER A 381 21.62 4.96 -0.37
C SER A 381 20.97 6.34 -0.31
N LEU A 382 21.72 7.41 -0.62
CA LEU A 382 21.18 8.76 -0.85
C LEU A 382 20.62 8.96 -2.27
N GLY A 383 20.71 7.97 -3.16
CA GLY A 383 20.26 8.08 -4.55
C GLY A 383 21.12 9.01 -5.41
N LEU A 384 22.37 9.27 -5.01
CA LEU A 384 23.32 10.08 -5.76
C LEU A 384 24.19 9.15 -6.62
N GLU A 385 24.19 9.35 -7.93
CA GLU A 385 25.15 8.70 -8.84
C GLU A 385 26.32 9.64 -9.11
N TRP A 386 27.54 9.11 -9.09
CA TRP A 386 28.73 9.86 -9.51
C TRP A 386 28.60 10.28 -10.97
N GLN A 387 28.55 11.58 -11.24
CA GLN A 387 28.95 12.07 -12.56
C GLN A 387 30.48 11.99 -12.62
N LYS A 388 30.99 10.99 -13.34
CA LYS A 388 32.38 10.92 -13.74
C LYS A 388 32.68 11.87 -14.88
#